data_AF-A0A1V0A0N6-F1
#
_entry.id   AF-A0A1V0A0N6-F1
#
_cell.length_a   1.000
_cell.length_b   1.000
_cell.length_c   1.000
_cell.angle_alpha   90.00
_cell.angle_beta   90.00
_cell.angle_gamma   90.00
#
_symmetry.space_group_name_H-M   'P 1'
#
loop_
_entity.id
_entity.type
_entity.pdbx_description
1 polymer ?
#
loop_
_entity_poly.entity_id
_entity_poly.type
_entity_poly.pdbx_seq_one_letter_code
_entity_poly.pdbx_strand_id
1 'polypeptide(L)'
;MPESAVRASSALLAAGVLVIGGWCSAAAAGAAPAASVQERLPLRDDFACGQGPGGLKMTMRSNQEMAHACATAGEVAGAYAAAPRQAGAESPASVTVDGANWACVQKSELDESYVECSHADEMLSLSTYEPVS
;
A
#
# COMPACT_ATOMS: atom_id res chain seq x y z
N MET A 1 12.91 8.19 48.36
CA MET A 1 12.47 9.58 48.61
C MET A 1 11.54 9.97 47.47
N PRO A 2 10.52 10.82 47.68
CA PRO A 2 9.12 10.56 48.09
C PRO A 2 8.17 10.48 46.86
N GLU A 3 7.09 9.70 46.92
CA GLU A 3 5.68 10.08 47.19
C GLU A 3 4.81 10.38 45.95
N SER A 4 3.72 9.62 45.87
CA SER A 4 2.51 9.87 45.10
C SER A 4 1.94 11.27 45.35
N ALA A 5 1.41 11.92 44.32
CA ALA A 5 0.43 12.98 44.50
C ALA A 5 -0.63 12.94 43.39
N VAL A 6 -1.85 12.62 43.83
CA VAL A 6 -3.12 12.75 43.12
C VAL A 6 -3.64 14.21 43.26
N ARG A 7 -4.67 14.57 42.49
CA ARG A 7 -5.54 15.78 42.52
C ARG A 7 -5.23 16.84 41.47
N ALA A 8 -6.17 17.62 40.94
CA ALA A 8 -7.63 17.58 40.87
C ALA A 8 -8.08 18.76 39.98
N SER A 9 -9.22 18.57 39.31
CA SER A 9 -10.25 19.52 38.82
C SER A 9 -10.07 21.04 38.94
N SER A 10 -10.46 21.75 37.88
CA SER A 10 -11.32 22.96 37.86
C SER A 10 -11.67 23.28 36.38
N ALA A 11 -12.88 23.06 35.87
CA ALA A 11 -14.09 23.88 36.02
C ALA A 11 -13.94 25.33 35.52
N LEU A 12 -14.43 25.62 34.31
CA LEU A 12 -14.92 26.95 33.93
C LEU A 12 -16.24 26.81 33.17
N LEU A 13 -17.33 27.09 33.89
CA LEU A 13 -18.64 27.45 33.36
C LEU A 13 -18.54 28.79 32.66
N ALA A 14 -18.97 28.87 31.40
CA ALA A 14 -19.34 30.13 30.78
C ALA A 14 -20.77 30.01 30.26
N ALA A 15 -21.68 30.65 30.99
CA ALA A 15 -23.07 30.84 30.65
C ALA A 15 -23.24 32.10 29.79
N GLY A 16 -24.23 32.08 28.90
CA GLY A 16 -24.77 33.25 28.18
C GLY A 16 -24.73 33.05 26.67
N VAL A 17 -25.76 33.32 25.87
CA VAL A 17 -27.04 34.04 26.07
C VAL A 17 -28.03 33.49 25.03
N LEU A 18 -29.28 33.30 25.44
CA LEU A 18 -30.44 33.00 24.59
C LEU A 18 -30.76 34.20 23.69
N VAL A 19 -30.76 33.99 22.37
CA VAL A 19 -31.49 34.86 21.42
C VAL A 19 -32.71 34.08 20.95
N ILE A 20 -33.88 34.62 21.31
CA ILE A 20 -35.20 34.12 20.96
C ILE A 20 -35.65 34.91 19.73
N GLY A 21 -36.01 34.21 18.64
CA GLY A 21 -36.75 34.83 17.54
C GLY A 21 -36.54 34.11 16.22
N GLY A 22 -37.48 33.24 15.84
CA GLY A 22 -37.55 32.76 14.46
C GLY A 22 -38.00 31.32 14.26
N TRP A 23 -39.24 30.99 14.65
CA TRP A 23 -40.06 29.93 14.04
C TRP A 23 -39.73 29.57 12.57
N CYS A 24 -39.19 28.35 12.36
CA CYS A 24 -39.56 27.47 11.26
C CYS A 24 -39.10 26.04 11.58
N SER A 25 -39.97 25.08 11.27
CA SER A 25 -40.01 23.72 11.80
C SER A 25 -38.91 22.76 11.34
N ALA A 26 -38.76 21.71 12.14
CA ALA A 26 -38.36 20.33 11.78
C ALA A 26 -36.86 20.04 11.62
N ALA A 27 -36.29 19.29 12.57
CA ALA A 27 -36.04 17.85 12.39
C ALA A 27 -35.28 17.29 13.61
N ALA A 28 -35.91 16.34 14.28
CA ALA A 28 -35.21 15.45 15.20
C ALA A 28 -34.30 14.52 14.40
N ALA A 29 -33.00 14.56 14.67
CA ALA A 29 -32.06 13.48 14.42
C ALA A 29 -30.85 13.80 15.31
N GLY A 30 -30.69 13.11 16.44
CA GLY A 30 -30.12 11.77 16.38
C GLY A 30 -28.63 11.95 16.11
N ALA A 31 -27.85 12.03 17.20
CA ALA A 31 -26.40 12.05 17.14
C ALA A 31 -25.94 10.85 16.29
N ALA A 32 -25.55 11.12 15.05
CA ALA A 32 -24.85 10.15 14.25
C ALA A 32 -23.46 10.02 14.88
N PRO A 33 -23.04 8.85 15.38
CA PRO A 33 -21.63 8.65 15.63
C PRO A 33 -20.93 8.89 14.29
N ALA A 34 -19.83 9.64 14.31
CA ALA A 34 -18.89 9.65 13.22
C ALA A 34 -18.38 8.20 13.08
N ALA A 35 -19.10 7.41 12.30
CA ALA A 35 -18.63 6.13 11.83
C ALA A 35 -17.35 6.48 11.08
N SER A 36 -16.21 6.15 11.69
CA SER A 36 -14.96 6.04 10.98
C SER A 36 -15.24 5.03 9.88
N VAL A 37 -15.60 5.53 8.70
CA VAL A 37 -15.55 4.77 7.47
C VAL A 37 -14.07 4.54 7.27
N GLN A 38 -13.58 3.48 7.90
CA GLN A 38 -12.40 2.80 7.42
C GLN A 38 -12.87 2.26 6.07
N GLU A 39 -12.72 3.10 5.03
CA GLU A 39 -12.84 2.66 3.66
C GLU A 39 -11.92 1.44 3.57
N ARG A 40 -12.51 0.25 3.51
CA ARG A 40 -11.82 -0.91 2.97
C ARG A 40 -11.54 -0.52 1.53
N LEU A 41 -10.39 0.09 1.26
CA LEU A 41 -9.97 0.38 -0.12
C LEU A 41 -10.03 -0.94 -0.87
N PRO A 42 -10.94 -1.11 -1.85
CA PRO A 42 -10.97 -2.30 -2.66
C PRO A 42 -10.24 -2.00 -3.95
N LEU A 43 -8.93 -1.75 -3.95
CA LEU A 43 -8.19 -1.63 -5.20
C LEU A 43 -6.85 -2.35 -5.08
N ARG A 44 -6.86 -3.62 -5.48
CA ARG A 44 -5.67 -4.29 -6.01
C ARG A 44 -5.43 -3.78 -7.43
N ASP A 45 -5.20 -2.48 -7.55
CA ASP A 45 -4.84 -1.91 -8.83
C ASP A 45 -3.39 -2.26 -9.17
N ASP A 46 -3.16 -2.52 -10.44
CA ASP A 46 -1.82 -2.54 -11.00
C ASP A 46 -1.36 -1.09 -11.20
N PHE A 47 -0.26 -0.69 -10.58
CA PHE A 47 0.35 0.63 -10.73
C PHE A 47 1.82 0.54 -11.16
N ALA A 48 2.27 1.54 -11.90
CA ALA A 48 3.64 1.59 -12.42
C ALA A 48 4.61 2.16 -11.38
N CYS A 49 5.70 1.45 -11.13
CA CYS A 49 6.77 1.87 -10.22
C CYS A 49 8.00 2.42 -10.96
N GLY A 50 7.90 2.59 -12.28
CA GLY A 50 8.97 3.11 -13.13
C GLY A 50 9.86 2.02 -13.71
N GLN A 51 11.16 2.30 -13.81
CA GLN A 51 12.15 1.40 -14.38
C GLN A 51 13.01 0.80 -13.26
N GLY A 52 13.15 -0.51 -13.28
CA GLY A 52 14.02 -1.29 -12.40
C GLY A 52 15.36 -1.64 -13.05
N PRO A 53 16.13 -2.52 -12.40
CA PRO A 53 17.40 -3.03 -12.91
C PRO A 53 17.28 -3.59 -14.34
N GLY A 54 18.30 -3.35 -15.16
CA GLY A 54 18.29 -3.79 -16.57
C GLY A 54 17.32 -3.01 -17.46
N GLY A 55 16.76 -1.89 -16.98
CA GLY A 55 15.78 -1.09 -17.71
C GLY A 55 14.40 -1.73 -17.78
N LEU A 56 14.11 -2.74 -16.94
CA LEU A 56 12.83 -3.43 -16.92
C LEU A 56 11.74 -2.51 -16.36
N LYS A 57 10.58 -2.48 -17.01
CA LYS A 57 9.40 -1.76 -16.49
C LYS A 57 8.86 -2.53 -15.28
N MET A 58 8.64 -1.83 -14.17
CA MET A 58 8.08 -2.42 -12.95
C MET A 58 6.61 -2.03 -12.80
N THR A 59 5.75 -3.03 -12.69
CA THR A 59 4.33 -2.85 -12.38
C THR A 59 3.98 -3.66 -11.15
N MET A 60 3.36 -3.04 -10.15
CA MET A 60 3.06 -3.62 -8.86
C MET A 60 1.56 -3.66 -8.62
N ARG A 61 1.09 -4.76 -8.06
CA ARG A 61 -0.25 -4.94 -7.51
C ARG A 61 -0.11 -5.20 -6.03
N SER A 62 -0.56 -4.27 -5.21
CA SER A 62 -0.48 -4.36 -3.75
C SER A 62 -1.64 -3.60 -3.10
N ASN A 63 -1.98 -3.98 -1.86
CA ASN A 63 -2.89 -3.23 -1.01
C ASN A 63 -2.16 -2.19 -0.13
N GLN A 64 -0.83 -2.10 -0.26
CA GLN A 64 0.00 -1.14 0.47
C GLN A 64 -0.03 0.25 -0.20
N GLU A 65 0.48 1.25 0.53
CA GLU A 65 0.69 2.58 -0.03
C GLU A 65 1.68 2.52 -1.20
N MET A 66 1.38 3.22 -2.29
CA MET A 66 2.10 3.10 -3.57
C MET A 66 3.60 3.34 -3.44
N ALA A 67 4.04 4.34 -2.66
CA ALA A 67 5.46 4.60 -2.48
C ALA A 67 6.17 3.44 -1.77
N HIS A 68 5.53 2.85 -0.75
CA HIS A 68 6.07 1.68 -0.07
C HIS A 68 6.11 0.46 -0.99
N ALA A 69 5.00 0.18 -1.70
CA ALA A 69 4.92 -0.94 -2.62
C ALA A 69 5.95 -0.83 -3.76
N CYS A 70 6.20 0.38 -4.27
CA CYS A 70 7.22 0.61 -5.28
C CYS A 70 8.65 0.51 -4.76
N ALA A 71 8.90 0.87 -3.49
CA ALA A 71 10.18 0.58 -2.86
C ALA A 71 10.43 -0.93 -2.79
N THR A 72 9.44 -1.70 -2.31
CA THR A 72 9.49 -3.18 -2.28
C THR A 72 9.68 -3.76 -3.68
N ALA A 73 8.97 -3.25 -4.69
CA ALA A 73 9.13 -3.67 -6.07
C ALA A 73 10.57 -3.51 -6.57
N GLY A 74 11.21 -2.38 -6.26
CA GLY A 74 12.60 -2.13 -6.61
C GLY A 74 13.57 -3.11 -5.94
N GLU A 75 13.35 -3.43 -4.66
CA GLU A 75 14.17 -4.39 -3.92
C GLU A 75 14.01 -5.81 -4.44
N VAL A 76 12.77 -6.24 -4.72
CA VAL A 76 12.47 -7.56 -5.30
C VAL A 76 13.08 -7.68 -6.69
N ALA A 77 12.95 -6.65 -7.54
CA ALA A 77 13.58 -6.61 -8.85
C ALA A 77 15.11 -6.68 -8.77
N GLY A 78 15.71 -5.97 -7.81
CA GLY A 78 17.14 -6.02 -7.53
C GLY A 78 17.62 -7.40 -7.09
N ALA A 79 16.92 -8.01 -6.14
CA ALA A 79 17.22 -9.35 -5.65
C ALA A 79 17.06 -10.40 -6.77
N TYR A 80 16.04 -10.26 -7.61
CA TYR A 80 15.81 -11.12 -8.76
C TYR A 80 16.94 -11.02 -9.80
N ALA A 81 17.40 -9.81 -10.11
CA ALA A 81 18.49 -9.57 -11.04
C ALA A 81 19.85 -10.09 -10.51
N ALA A 82 20.05 -10.06 -9.19
CA ALA A 82 21.24 -10.59 -8.53
C ALA A 82 21.20 -12.11 -8.29
N ALA A 83 20.04 -12.74 -8.39
CA ALA A 83 19.89 -14.16 -8.12
C ALA A 83 20.66 -15.01 -9.17
N PRO A 84 21.45 -16.02 -8.73
CA PRO A 84 22.20 -16.86 -9.65
C PRO A 84 21.23 -17.64 -10.54
N ARG A 85 21.28 -17.38 -11.84
CA ARG A 85 20.48 -18.10 -12.84
C ARG A 85 21.28 -19.24 -13.42
N GLN A 86 20.80 -20.47 -13.24
CA GLN A 86 21.36 -21.60 -13.96
C GLN A 86 20.95 -21.48 -15.42
N ALA A 87 21.94 -21.36 -16.30
CA ALA A 87 21.71 -21.29 -17.74
C ALA A 87 20.96 -22.54 -18.21
N GLY A 88 19.83 -22.35 -18.89
CA GLY A 88 19.08 -23.44 -19.53
C GLY A 88 17.90 -23.99 -18.73
N ALA A 89 17.53 -23.41 -17.59
CA ALA A 89 16.30 -23.77 -16.90
C ALA A 89 15.44 -22.53 -16.64
N GLU A 90 14.20 -22.54 -17.14
CA GLU A 90 13.08 -21.69 -16.70
C GLU A 90 12.73 -22.07 -15.25
N SER A 91 13.66 -21.85 -14.33
CA SER A 91 13.48 -22.22 -12.93
C SER A 91 12.81 -21.06 -12.20
N PRO A 92 11.77 -21.33 -11.39
CA PRO A 92 11.28 -20.35 -10.44
C PRO A 92 12.43 -19.91 -9.54
N ALA A 93 12.63 -18.60 -9.43
CA ALA A 93 13.60 -17.99 -8.54
C ALA A 93 12.86 -17.52 -7.29
N SER A 94 13.25 -18.02 -6.12
CA SER A 94 12.78 -17.49 -4.85
C SER A 94 13.75 -16.43 -4.34
N VAL A 95 13.25 -15.22 -4.09
CA VAL A 95 14.04 -14.11 -3.52
C VAL A 95 13.44 -13.69 -2.18
N THR A 96 14.28 -13.28 -1.24
CA THR A 96 13.82 -12.82 0.08
C THR A 96 14.10 -11.34 0.23
N VAL A 97 13.06 -10.57 0.51
CA VAL A 97 13.09 -9.11 0.70
C VAL A 97 12.30 -8.81 1.96
N ASP A 98 12.89 -8.09 2.91
CA ASP A 98 12.27 -7.74 4.21
C ASP A 98 11.62 -8.93 4.96
N GLY A 99 12.19 -10.12 4.81
CA GLY A 99 11.67 -11.36 5.41
C GLY A 99 10.47 -11.97 4.69
N ALA A 100 9.96 -11.34 3.62
CA ALA A 100 8.99 -11.90 2.70
C ALA A 100 9.69 -12.74 1.63
N ASN A 101 9.15 -13.94 1.34
CA ASN A 101 9.67 -14.80 0.26
C ASN A 101 8.84 -14.60 -1.01
N TRP A 102 9.46 -14.02 -2.02
CA TRP A 102 8.87 -13.76 -3.32
C TRP A 102 9.23 -14.88 -4.30
N ALA A 103 8.22 -15.49 -4.89
CA ALA A 103 8.37 -16.47 -5.95
C ALA A 103 8.31 -15.76 -7.30
N CYS A 104 9.44 -15.73 -8.01
CA CYS A 104 9.59 -15.09 -9.31
C CYS A 104 9.68 -16.13 -10.42
N VAL A 105 8.80 -16.02 -11.41
CA VAL A 105 8.72 -16.94 -12.55
C VAL A 105 8.88 -16.14 -13.84
N GLN A 106 9.73 -16.62 -14.75
CA GLN A 106 9.79 -16.08 -16.09
C GLN A 106 8.64 -16.67 -16.92
N LYS A 107 7.84 -15.80 -17.53
CA LYS A 107 6.65 -16.15 -18.31
C LYS A 107 6.84 -15.61 -19.72
N SER A 108 6.27 -16.31 -20.69
CA SER A 108 6.22 -15.89 -22.09
C SER A 108 4.78 -15.92 -22.57
N GLU A 109 4.22 -14.78 -22.96
CA GLU A 109 2.86 -14.66 -23.47
C GLU A 109 2.85 -13.78 -24.73
N LEU A 110 2.21 -14.25 -25.80
CA LEU A 110 1.96 -13.46 -27.02
C LEU A 110 3.20 -12.69 -27.53
N ASP A 111 4.33 -13.39 -27.62
CA ASP A 111 5.64 -12.86 -28.06
C ASP A 111 6.37 -11.92 -27.08
N GLU A 112 5.82 -11.68 -25.88
CA GLU A 112 6.47 -10.94 -24.81
C GLU A 112 7.00 -11.87 -23.72
N SER A 113 8.25 -11.67 -23.30
CA SER A 113 8.81 -12.31 -22.11
C SER A 113 8.81 -11.33 -20.94
N TYR A 114 8.29 -11.78 -19.80
CA TYR A 114 8.23 -10.99 -18.58
C TYR A 114 8.48 -11.87 -17.36
N VAL A 115 8.65 -11.24 -16.22
CA VAL A 115 8.87 -11.91 -14.94
C VAL A 115 7.72 -11.53 -14.03
N GLU A 116 7.12 -12.52 -13.40
CA GLU A 116 6.10 -12.32 -12.37
C GLU A 116 6.66 -12.78 -11.03
N CYS A 117 6.85 -11.85 -10.10
CA CYS A 117 7.19 -12.12 -8.71
C CYS A 117 5.93 -12.00 -7.85
N SER A 118 5.64 -12.99 -7.02
CA SER A 118 4.47 -12.96 -6.15
C SER A 118 4.81 -13.36 -4.72
N HIS A 119 4.15 -12.71 -3.77
CA HIS A 119 4.19 -13.04 -2.35
C HIS A 119 2.83 -12.73 -1.73
N ALA A 120 2.20 -13.74 -1.13
CA ALA A 120 0.87 -13.64 -0.54
C ALA A 120 -0.14 -12.97 -1.50
N ASP A 121 -0.55 -11.74 -1.19
CA ASP A 121 -1.50 -10.96 -1.94
C ASP A 121 -0.87 -9.87 -2.84
N GLU A 122 0.43 -9.93 -3.07
CA GLU A 122 1.16 -8.95 -3.85
C GLU A 122 1.78 -9.59 -5.09
N MET A 123 1.82 -8.82 -6.18
CA MET A 123 2.37 -9.25 -7.45
C MET A 123 3.17 -8.11 -8.06
N LEU A 124 4.38 -8.44 -8.51
CA LEU A 124 5.28 -7.57 -9.25
C LEU A 124 5.50 -8.18 -10.64
N SER A 125 5.25 -7.39 -11.68
CA SER A 125 5.61 -7.72 -13.05
C SER A 125 6.83 -6.91 -13.49
N LEU A 126 7.85 -7.59 -14.01
CA LEU A 126 9.02 -7.00 -14.66
C LEU A 126 8.98 -7.36 -16.14
N SER A 127 8.69 -6.38 -17.00
CA SER A 127 8.68 -6.57 -18.45
C SER A 127 9.80 -5.79 -19.11
N THR A 128 10.19 -6.18 -20.32
CA THR A 128 11.09 -5.37 -21.14
C THR A 128 10.46 -3.99 -21.35
N TYR A 129 11.26 -2.93 -21.23
CA TYR A 129 10.82 -1.58 -21.60
C TYR A 129 10.95 -1.45 -23.12
N GLU A 130 9.82 -1.39 -23.83
CA GLU A 130 9.79 -0.97 -25.23
C GLU A 130 9.60 0.54 -25.27
N PRO A 131 10.61 1.35 -25.65
CA PRO A 131 10.38 2.73 -26.00
C PRO A 131 9.52 2.76 -27.26
N VAL A 132 8.28 3.22 -27.14
CA VAL A 132 7.49 3.58 -28.33
C VAL A 132 8.30 4.57 -29.15
N SER A 133 8.68 4.13 -30.35
CA SER A 133 9.50 4.87 -31.31
C SER A 133 8.68 5.90 -32.08
#